data_AF-G0W3E2-F1
#
_entry.id   AF-G0W3E2-F1
#
_cell.length_a   1.000
_cell.length_b   1.000
_cell.length_c   1.000
_cell.angle_alpha   90.00
_cell.angle_beta   90.00
_cell.angle_gamma   90.00
#
_symmetry.space_group_name_H-M   'P 1'
#
loop_
_entity.id
_entity.type
_entity.pdbx_description
1 polymer ?
#
loop_
_entity_poly.entity_id
_entity_poly.type
_entity_poly.pdbx_seq_one_letter_code
_entity_poly.pdbx_strand_id
1 'polypeptide(L)'
;MSQDPILEKELHKLVVKNDEFVKQDAALKKEYTTLLRKINSVVAVLKELDPEYFEQQRNHDTAEPRLISVGALQKVPKLEWYNRQITRVIQNTNGNENFELPNELIDSYKLYKDSPLLYKDILE
;
A
#
# COMPACT_ATOMS: atom_id res chain seq x y z
N MET A 1 29.72 -12.07 47.98
CA MET A 1 28.32 -11.95 47.55
C MET A 1 28.04 -13.17 46.70
N SER A 2 27.32 -14.16 47.23
CA SER A 2 27.00 -15.37 46.49
C SER A 2 25.92 -15.04 45.47
N GLN A 3 26.25 -15.07 44.17
CA GLN A 3 25.25 -14.92 43.12
C GLN A 3 24.27 -16.09 43.21
N ASP A 4 22.97 -15.77 43.26
CA ASP A 4 21.91 -16.77 43.31
C ASP A 4 21.88 -17.49 41.95
N PRO A 5 22.21 -18.80 41.87
CA PRO A 5 22.39 -19.51 40.61
C PRO A 5 21.11 -19.57 39.76
N ILE A 6 19.95 -19.36 40.38
CA ILE A 6 18.67 -19.22 39.67
C ILE A 6 18.64 -17.90 38.89
N LEU A 7 19.07 -16.80 39.51
CA LEU A 7 19.11 -15.48 38.89
C LEU A 7 20.09 -15.43 37.71
N GLU A 8 21.25 -16.08 37.82
CA GLU A 8 22.21 -16.17 36.71
C GLU A 8 21.64 -16.90 35.50
N LYS A 9 20.88 -17.98 35.74
CA LYS A 9 20.22 -18.74 34.68
C LYS A 9 19.12 -17.92 34.00
N GLU A 10 18.37 -17.13 34.75
CA GLU A 10 17.36 -16.23 34.18
C GLU A 10 17.99 -15.06 33.41
N LEU A 11 19.05 -14.47 33.95
CA LEU A 11 19.84 -13.44 33.26
C LEU A 11 20.36 -13.96 31.93
N HIS A 12 20.93 -15.16 31.90
CA HIS A 12 21.42 -15.76 30.67
C HIS A 12 20.31 -15.95 29.62
N LYS A 13 19.11 -16.43 30.03
CA LYS A 13 17.96 -16.54 29.12
C LYS A 13 17.53 -15.18 28.55
N LEU A 14 17.51 -14.14 29.37
CA LEU A 14 17.16 -12.79 28.93
C LEU A 14 18.17 -12.24 27.92
N VAL A 15 19.46 -12.47 28.14
CA VAL A 15 20.52 -12.07 27.21
C VAL A 15 20.35 -12.78 25.86
N VAL A 16 20.14 -14.10 25.86
CA VAL A 16 19.94 -14.87 24.63
C VAL A 16 18.70 -14.37 23.86
N LYS A 17 17.60 -14.09 24.56
CA LYS A 17 16.38 -13.58 23.93
C LYS A 17 16.56 -12.16 23.38
N ASN A 18 17.32 -11.31 24.07
CA ASN A 18 17.66 -9.98 23.58
C ASN A 18 18.50 -10.06 22.29
N ASP A 19 19.49 -10.95 22.23
CA ASP A 19 20.29 -11.16 21.02
C ASP A 19 19.44 -11.66 19.84
N GLU A 20 18.43 -12.50 20.11
CA GLU A 20 17.46 -12.92 19.10
C GLU A 20 16.61 -11.75 18.60
N PHE A 21 16.07 -10.91 19.50
CA PHE A 21 15.31 -9.74 19.12
C PHE A 21 16.12 -8.73 18.30
N VAL A 22 17.39 -8.52 18.65
CA VAL A 22 18.30 -7.66 17.86
C VAL A 22 18.48 -8.20 16.44
N LYS A 23 18.61 -9.53 16.27
CA LYS A 23 18.71 -10.16 14.95
C LYS A 23 17.40 -10.01 14.15
N GLN A 24 16.26 -10.20 14.80
CA GLN A 24 14.94 -10.03 14.17
C GLN A 24 14.70 -8.58 13.72
N ASP A 25 15.04 -7.60 14.56
CA ASP A 25 14.93 -6.17 14.23
C ASP A 25 15.80 -5.80 13.01
N ALA A 26 17.04 -6.30 12.96
CA ALA A 26 17.92 -6.09 11.82
C ALA A 26 17.36 -6.70 10.52
N ALA A 27 16.76 -7.90 10.61
CA ALA A 27 16.12 -8.55 9.46
C ALA A 27 14.89 -7.75 8.98
N LEU A 28 14.00 -7.36 9.89
CA LEU A 28 12.80 -6.59 9.59
C LEU A 28 13.13 -5.24 8.93
N LYS A 29 14.16 -4.53 9.43
CA LYS A 29 14.63 -3.27 8.81
C LYS A 29 15.09 -3.46 7.37
N LYS A 30 15.80 -4.55 7.09
CA LYS A 30 16.25 -4.89 5.73
C LYS A 30 15.07 -5.21 4.81
N GLU A 31 14.11 -5.99 5.29
CA GLU A 31 12.90 -6.34 4.54
C GLU A 31 12.05 -5.10 4.25
N TYR A 32 11.80 -4.27 5.27
CA TYR A 32 11.09 -3.00 5.14
C TYR A 32 11.75 -2.07 4.11
N THR A 33 13.08 -1.90 4.20
CA THR A 33 13.83 -1.07 3.23
C THR A 33 13.70 -1.62 1.81
N THR A 34 13.73 -2.94 1.65
CA THR A 34 13.58 -3.60 0.35
C THR A 34 12.17 -3.38 -0.22
N LEU A 35 11.15 -3.56 0.62
CA LEU A 35 9.76 -3.29 0.26
C LEU A 35 9.57 -1.83 -0.15
N LEU A 36 10.08 -0.89 0.65
CA LEU A 36 10.01 0.55 0.36
C LEU A 36 10.63 0.90 -1.00
N ARG A 37 11.79 0.32 -1.32
CA ARG A 37 12.42 0.51 -2.66
C ARG A 37 11.55 -0.05 -3.79
N LYS A 38 10.95 -1.22 -3.60
CA LYS A 38 10.03 -1.81 -4.59
C LYS A 38 8.79 -0.92 -4.80
N ILE A 39 8.18 -0.45 -3.71
CA ILE A 39 7.04 0.47 -3.75
C ILE A 39 7.43 1.74 -4.52
N ASN A 40 8.55 2.38 -4.17
CA ASN A 40 9.02 3.58 -4.86
C ASN A 40 9.27 3.34 -6.36
N SER A 41 9.83 2.18 -6.72
CA SER A 41 10.04 1.81 -8.13
C SER A 41 8.72 1.66 -8.87
N VAL A 42 7.71 1.02 -8.27
CA VAL A 42 6.38 0.88 -8.87
C VAL A 42 5.71 2.25 -9.02
N VAL A 43 5.75 3.09 -7.98
CA VAL A 43 5.22 4.45 -8.02
C VAL A 43 5.89 5.28 -9.11
N ALA A 44 7.20 5.16 -9.30
CA ALA A 44 7.91 5.87 -10.37
C ALA A 44 7.42 5.45 -11.76
N VAL A 45 7.29 4.14 -12.01
CA VAL A 45 6.76 3.62 -13.28
C VAL A 45 5.32 4.08 -13.51
N LEU A 46 4.47 4.07 -12.48
CA LEU A 46 3.09 4.54 -12.60
C LEU A 46 3.01 6.04 -12.89
N LYS A 47 3.87 6.86 -12.26
CA LYS A 47 3.98 8.30 -12.56
C LYS A 47 4.41 8.58 -13.99
N GLU A 48 5.35 7.79 -14.51
CA GLU A 48 5.75 7.90 -15.91
C GLU A 48 4.64 7.44 -16.86
N LEU A 49 3.86 6.44 -16.47
CA LEU A 49 2.75 5.92 -17.27
C LEU A 49 1.66 6.99 -17.46
N ASP A 50 1.22 7.61 -16.37
CA ASP A 50 0.10 8.56 -16.35
C ASP A 50 0.40 9.83 -15.52
N PRO A 51 1.23 10.76 -16.04
CA PRO A 51 1.59 11.98 -15.31
C PRO A 51 0.38 12.86 -14.97
N GLU A 52 -0.59 12.94 -15.88
CA GLU A 52 -1.81 13.73 -15.74
C GLU A 52 -2.65 13.28 -14.52
N TYR A 53 -2.71 11.97 -14.27
CA TYR A 53 -3.36 11.42 -13.09
C TYR A 53 -2.76 11.99 -11.80
N PHE A 54 -1.43 11.97 -11.67
CA PHE A 54 -0.74 12.44 -10.46
C PHE A 54 -0.78 13.97 -10.28
N GLU A 55 -0.77 14.74 -11.37
CA GLU A 55 -0.92 16.20 -11.31
C GLU A 55 -2.33 16.59 -10.85
N GLN A 56 -3.35 15.89 -11.33
CA GLN A 56 -4.74 16.19 -10.98
C GLN A 56 -5.12 15.68 -9.58
N GLN A 57 -4.52 14.58 -9.11
CA GLN A 57 -4.73 14.06 -7.75
C GLN A 57 -4.22 15.03 -6.67
N ARG A 58 -3.17 15.82 -6.96
CA ARG A 58 -2.71 16.90 -6.07
C ARG A 58 -3.68 18.08 -5.96
N ASN A 59 -4.52 18.27 -6.96
CA ASN A 59 -5.38 19.45 -7.09
C ASN A 59 -6.86 19.19 -6.75
N HIS A 60 -7.25 17.93 -6.54
CA HIS A 60 -8.64 17.55 -6.31
C HIS A 60 -8.78 16.58 -5.13
N ASP A 61 -9.38 17.09 -4.05
CA ASP A 61 -9.83 16.30 -2.89
C ASP A 61 -11.07 15.44 -3.20
N THR A 62 -11.65 15.59 -4.38
CA THR A 62 -12.83 14.82 -4.81
C THR A 62 -12.42 13.66 -5.71
N ALA A 63 -12.32 12.49 -5.08
CA ALA A 63 -12.05 11.19 -5.67
C ALA A 63 -13.22 10.67 -6.51
N GLU A 64 -13.63 11.39 -7.56
CA GLU A 64 -14.52 10.78 -8.54
C GLU A 64 -13.75 9.73 -9.35
N PRO A 65 -14.29 8.50 -9.49
CA PRO A 65 -13.69 7.47 -10.31
C PRO A 65 -13.49 7.96 -11.75
N ARG A 66 -12.26 7.86 -12.26
CA ARG A 66 -11.91 8.32 -13.61
C ARG A 66 -11.55 7.15 -14.49
N LEU A 67 -11.77 7.32 -15.78
CA LEU A 67 -11.21 6.44 -16.79
C LEU A 67 -9.70 6.66 -16.87
N ILE A 68 -8.96 5.61 -17.21
CA ILE A 68 -7.53 5.65 -17.49
C ILE A 68 -7.29 6.61 -18.66
N SER A 69 -6.30 7.50 -18.52
CA SER A 69 -6.04 8.56 -19.50
C SER A 69 -5.63 8.02 -20.88
N VAL A 70 -5.92 8.79 -21.93
CA VAL A 70 -5.53 8.44 -23.31
C VAL A 70 -4.01 8.33 -23.42
N GLY A 71 -3.25 9.16 -22.70
CA GLY A 71 -1.79 9.09 -22.66
C GLY A 71 -1.28 7.77 -22.09
N ALA A 72 -1.91 7.26 -21.02
CA ALA A 72 -1.58 5.95 -20.47
C ALA A 72 -1.98 4.80 -21.42
N LEU A 73 -3.13 4.91 -22.08
CA LEU A 73 -3.61 3.92 -23.06
C LEU A 73 -2.71 3.83 -24.30
N GLN A 74 -2.11 4.93 -24.74
CA GLN A 74 -1.14 4.91 -25.86
C GLN A 74 0.11 4.10 -25.50
N LYS A 75 0.58 4.20 -24.26
CA LYS A 75 1.74 3.44 -23.76
C LYS A 75 1.39 1.98 -23.50
N VAL A 76 0.21 1.71 -22.94
CA VAL A 76 -0.26 0.36 -22.62
C VAL A 76 -1.71 0.16 -23.09
N PRO A 77 -1.90 -0.20 -24.37
CA PRO A 77 -3.24 -0.35 -24.96
C PRO A 77 -4.13 -1.41 -24.30
N LYS A 78 -3.51 -2.39 -23.63
CA LYS A 78 -4.23 -3.44 -22.89
C LYS A 78 -5.10 -2.87 -21.76
N LEU A 79 -4.76 -1.69 -21.23
CA LEU A 79 -5.51 -1.04 -20.16
C LEU A 79 -6.91 -0.59 -20.61
N GLU A 80 -7.16 -0.48 -21.91
CA GLU A 80 -8.47 -0.13 -22.48
C GLU A 80 -9.58 -1.09 -22.03
N TRP A 81 -9.23 -2.34 -21.72
CA TRP A 81 -10.18 -3.30 -21.19
C TRP A 81 -10.86 -2.81 -19.90
N TYR A 82 -10.12 -2.14 -19.02
CA TYR A 82 -10.65 -1.60 -17.76
C TYR A 82 -11.60 -0.45 -18.01
N ASN A 83 -11.25 0.49 -18.89
CA ASN A 83 -12.14 1.58 -19.28
C ASN A 83 -13.47 1.04 -19.80
N ARG A 84 -13.44 0.02 -20.67
CA ARG A 84 -14.65 -0.64 -21.15
C ARG A 84 -15.48 -1.27 -20.03
N GLN A 85 -14.86 -1.87 -19.02
CA GLN A 85 -15.62 -2.43 -17.88
C GLN A 85 -16.24 -1.32 -17.04
N ILE A 86 -15.49 -0.26 -16.74
CA ILE A 86 -15.99 0.89 -15.96
C ILE A 86 -17.19 1.51 -16.68
N THR A 87 -17.08 1.76 -17.98
CA THR A 87 -18.18 2.31 -18.79
C THR A 87 -19.40 1.39 -18.78
N ARG A 88 -19.22 0.06 -18.89
CA ARG A 88 -20.34 -0.90 -18.82
C ARG A 88 -21.04 -0.86 -17.47
N VAL A 89 -20.28 -0.78 -16.38
CA VAL A 89 -20.84 -0.68 -15.03
C VAL A 89 -21.67 0.60 -14.93
N ILE A 90 -21.11 1.75 -15.30
CA ILE A 90 -21.80 3.06 -15.27
C ILE A 90 -23.09 3.04 -16.11
N GLN A 91 -23.02 2.50 -17.33
CA GLN A 91 -24.18 2.40 -18.22
C GLN A 91 -25.27 1.47 -17.69
N ASN A 92 -24.89 0.37 -17.05
CA ASN A 92 -25.83 -0.60 -16.51
C ASN A 92 -26.45 -0.17 -15.18
N THR A 93 -25.77 0.69 -14.40
CA THR A 93 -26.27 1.10 -13.08
C THR A 93 -27.19 2.31 -13.09
N ASN A 94 -27.31 3.07 -14.20
CA ASN A 94 -28.28 4.18 -14.40
C ASN A 94 -28.57 5.03 -13.14
N GLY A 95 -27.56 5.26 -12.29
CA GLY A 95 -27.66 6.00 -11.04
C GLY A 95 -28.63 5.46 -9.97
N ASN A 96 -29.14 4.22 -10.06
CA ASN A 96 -30.29 3.83 -9.21
C ASN A 96 -30.33 2.38 -8.69
N GLU A 97 -29.20 1.70 -8.56
CA GLU A 97 -29.15 0.42 -7.84
C GLU A 97 -28.31 0.54 -6.58
N ASN A 98 -28.92 0.20 -5.44
CA ASN A 98 -28.23 -0.06 -4.17
C ASN A 98 -27.28 -1.25 -4.37
N PHE A 99 -26.11 -0.99 -4.95
CA PHE A 99 -25.03 -1.95 -4.99
C PHE A 99 -24.36 -1.95 -3.61
N GLU A 100 -24.75 -2.90 -2.77
CA GLU A 100 -24.05 -3.15 -1.52
C GLU A 100 -22.70 -3.79 -1.84
N LEU A 101 -21.61 -3.04 -1.62
CA LEU A 101 -20.27 -3.60 -1.75
C LEU A 101 -20.12 -4.76 -0.76
N PRO A 102 -19.59 -5.92 -1.19
CA PRO A 102 -19.14 -6.96 -0.29
C PRO A 102 -18.21 -6.41 0.78
N ASN A 103 -18.38 -6.84 2.03
CA ASN A 103 -17.59 -6.37 3.17
C ASN A 103 -16.09 -6.54 2.94
N GLU A 104 -15.70 -7.62 2.27
CA GLU A 104 -14.31 -7.93 1.92
C GLU A 104 -13.68 -6.86 1.01
N LEU A 105 -14.47 -6.28 0.09
CA LEU A 105 -14.01 -5.20 -0.77
C LEU A 105 -13.96 -3.86 -0.03
N ILE A 106 -14.90 -3.62 0.87
CA ILE A 106 -14.87 -2.45 1.76
C ILE A 106 -13.62 -2.49 2.63
N ASP A 107 -13.32 -3.64 3.22
CA ASP A 107 -12.16 -3.81 4.10
C ASP A 107 -10.85 -3.73 3.33
N SER A 108 -10.80 -4.28 2.11
CA SER A 108 -9.64 -4.14 1.23
C SER A 108 -9.42 -2.68 0.80
N TYR A 109 -10.49 -1.94 0.53
CA TYR A 109 -10.42 -0.52 0.19
C TYR A 109 -9.99 0.34 1.38
N LYS A 110 -10.51 0.08 2.58
CA LYS A 110 -10.05 0.72 3.81
C LYS A 110 -8.58 0.46 4.04
N LEU A 111 -8.14 -0.80 3.92
CA LEU A 111 -6.73 -1.15 4.04
C LEU A 111 -5.88 -0.38 3.02
N TYR A 112 -6.32 -0.25 1.76
CA TYR A 112 -5.64 0.58 0.77
C TYR A 112 -5.58 2.06 1.17
N LYS A 113 -6.71 2.65 1.58
CA LYS A 113 -6.84 4.07 1.89
C LYS A 113 -6.05 4.46 3.15
N ASP A 114 -6.06 3.59 4.15
CA ASP A 114 -5.42 3.81 5.45
C ASP A 114 -3.96 3.36 5.44
N SER A 115 -3.52 2.61 4.42
CA SER A 115 -2.11 2.27 4.23
C SER A 115 -1.36 3.45 3.63
N PRO A 116 -0.41 4.05 4.35
CA PRO A 116 0.44 5.09 3.78
C PRO A 116 1.26 4.47 2.64
N LEU A 117 0.97 4.89 1.41
CA LEU A 117 1.69 4.39 0.22
C LEU A 117 3.10 4.98 0.14
N LEU A 118 3.33 6.14 0.77
CA LEU A 118 4.62 6.79 0.85
C LEU A 118 5.02 7.05 2.31
N TYR A 119 6.32 6.97 2.60
CA TYR A 119 6.90 7.34 3.90
C TYR A 119 6.56 8.79 4.32
N LYS A 120 6.26 9.66 3.34
CA LYS A 120 5.88 11.06 3.58
C LYS A 120 4.43 11.23 4.05
N ASP A 121 3.56 10.25 3.81
CA ASP A 121 2.14 10.31 4.20
C ASP A 121 1.94 10.03 5.70
N ILE A 122 3.01 9.68 6.43
CA ILE A 122 3.00 9.41 7.89
C ILE A 122 3.42 10.65 8.70
N LEU A 123 3.92 11.70 8.04
CA LEU A 123 4.52 12.89 8.68
C LEU A 123 3.68 14.17 8.55
N GLU A 124 2.45 14.07 8.02
CA GLU A 124 1.40 15.10 8.11
C GLU A 124 0.30 14.61 9.07
#